data_AF-A0A1C5WZQ5-F1
#
_entry.id   AF-A0A1C5WZQ5-F1
#
_cell.length_a   1.000
_cell.length_b   1.000
_cell.length_c   1.000
_cell.angle_alpha   90.00
_cell.angle_beta   90.00
_cell.angle_gamma   90.00
#
_symmetry.space_group_name_H-M   'P 1'
#
loop_
_entity.id
_entity.type
_entity.pdbx_description
1 polymer ?
#
loop_
_entity_poly.entity_id
_entity_poly.type
_entity_poly.pdbx_seq_one_letter_code
_entity_poly.pdbx_strand_id
1 'polypeptide(L)' 'MLKCKICGTEFPPVKERHYICWDNGKIRLATAFGANNEESLFDSFDCPMCGCQIIAQDRKRTYCSVKVEKEVDET' A
#
# COMPACT_ATOMS: atom_id res chain seq x y z
N MET A 1 20.05 -3.36 -4.14
CA MET A 1 20.21 -3.36 -2.67
C MET A 1 19.27 -2.32 -2.09
N LEU A 2 18.53 -2.63 -1.03
CA LEU A 2 17.73 -1.63 -0.32
C LEU A 2 18.65 -0.83 0.59
N LYS A 3 18.40 0.47 0.70
CA LYS A 3 19.15 1.37 1.57
C LYS A 3 18.20 2.06 2.53
N CYS A 4 18.45 1.92 3.84
CA CYS A 4 17.69 2.63 4.84
C CYS A 4 18.03 4.13 4.78
N LYS A 5 17.01 4.97 4.59
CA LYS A 5 17.17 6.44 4.58
C LYS A 5 17.48 7.03 5.95
N ILE A 6 17.21 6.28 7.03
CA ILE A 6 17.37 6.76 8.41
C ILE A 6 18.81 6.52 8.90
N CYS A 7 19.31 5.28 8.78
CA CYS A 7 20.63 4.92 9.30
C CYS A 7 21.68 4.62 8.21
N GLY A 8 21.32 4.64 6.93
CA GLY A 8 22.23 4.40 5.81
C GLY A 8 22.57 2.93 5.54
N THR A 9 22.14 1.99 6.37
CA THR A 9 22.41 0.55 6.19
C THR A 9 21.86 0.03 4.87
N GLU A 10 22.71 -0.68 4.13
CA GLU A 10 22.36 -1.35 2.88
C GLU A 10 22.19 -2.86 3.11
N PHE A 11 21.12 -3.45 2.56
CA PHE A 11 20.83 -4.86 2.73
C PHE A 11 20.08 -5.44 1.52
N PRO A 12 20.21 -6.75 1.25
CA PRO A 12 19.49 -7.38 0.16
C PRO A 12 18.00 -7.55 0.52
N PRO A 13 17.08 -7.33 -0.43
CA PRO A 13 15.68 -7.70 -0.24
C PRO A 13 15.56 -9.23 -0.24
N VAL A 14 15.17 -9.82 0.90
CA VAL A 14 14.96 -11.26 1.04
C VAL A 14 13.47 -11.54 1.22
N LYS A 15 12.96 -12.57 0.53
CA LYS A 15 11.52 -12.87 0.46
C LYS A 15 10.91 -13.12 1.84
N GLU A 16 11.67 -13.67 2.76
CA GLU A 16 11.23 -14.04 4.11
C GLU A 16 10.97 -12.82 5.01
N ARG A 17 11.55 -11.65 4.67
CA ARG A 17 11.38 -10.38 5.40
C ARG A 17 10.48 -9.39 4.67
N HIS A 18 9.94 -9.81 3.53
CA HIS A 18 9.01 -9.03 2.75
C HIS A 18 7.62 -9.08 3.42
N TYR A 19 6.98 -7.92 3.51
CA TYR A 19 5.59 -7.83 3.93
C TYR A 19 4.85 -6.75 3.15
N ILE A 20 3.53 -6.79 3.21
CA ILE A 20 2.67 -5.78 2.58
C ILE A 20 2.20 -4.83 3.67
N CYS A 21 2.35 -3.54 3.44
CA CYS A 21 1.76 -2.51 4.28
C CYS A 21 0.70 -1.73 3.52
N TRP A 22 -0.21 -1.11 4.26
CA TRP A 22 -1.24 -0.23 3.72
C TRP A 22 -0.85 1.21 4.03
N ASP A 23 -1.21 2.14 3.14
CA ASP A 23 -1.17 3.54 3.52
C ASP A 23 -2.22 3.79 4.62
N ASN A 24 -1.78 4.24 5.79
CA ASN A 24 -2.68 4.78 6.81
C ASN A 24 -2.97 6.28 6.56
N GLY A 25 -2.69 6.73 5.33
CA GLY A 25 -2.91 8.06 4.80
C GLY A 25 -4.35 8.50 4.98
N LYS A 26 -4.58 9.11 6.15
CA LYS A 26 -5.65 10.07 6.43
C LYS A 26 -6.13 10.71 5.13
N ILE A 27 -7.42 10.53 4.85
CA ILE A 27 -8.36 11.44 4.17
C ILE A 27 -7.72 12.83 3.95
N ARG A 28 -6.90 12.99 2.91
CA ARG A 28 -6.24 14.27 2.59
C ARG A 28 -6.91 14.81 1.36
N LEU A 29 -7.95 15.61 1.59
CA LEU A 29 -8.65 16.49 0.64
C LEU A 29 -9.34 15.83 -0.58
N ALA A 30 -8.91 14.65 -1.03
CA ALA A 30 -9.42 13.99 -2.22
C ALA A 30 -10.80 13.32 -1.99
N THR A 31 -11.18 13.03 -0.75
CA THR A 31 -12.56 12.59 -0.43
C THR A 31 -13.59 13.69 -0.73
N ALA A 32 -13.20 14.98 -0.72
CA ALA A 32 -14.11 16.09 -1.04
C ALA A 32 -14.49 16.16 -2.53
N PHE A 33 -13.77 15.47 -3.42
CA PHE A 33 -14.01 15.46 -4.86
C PHE A 33 -14.60 14.14 -5.38
N GLY A 34 -15.09 13.25 -4.50
CA GLY A 34 -15.73 12.00 -4.92
C GLY A 34 -14.78 10.99 -5.57
N ALA A 35 -13.47 11.20 -5.48
CA ALA A 35 -12.49 10.18 -5.80
C ALA A 35 -12.50 9.17 -4.65
N ASN A 36 -13.01 7.97 -4.90
CA ASN A 36 -12.79 6.81 -4.05
C ASN A 36 -11.27 6.61 -3.99
N ASN A 37 -10.61 7.20 -3.00
CA ASN A 37 -9.17 7.03 -2.78
C ASN A 37 -8.98 5.61 -2.30
N GLU A 38 -8.78 4.73 -3.27
CA GLU A 38 -8.52 3.33 -3.03
C GLU A 38 -7.24 3.21 -2.20
N GLU A 39 -7.30 2.45 -1.12
CA GLU A 39 -6.18 2.27 -0.20
C GLU A 39 -4.94 1.76 -0.96
N SER A 40 -3.87 2.54 -0.95
CA SER A 40 -2.61 2.18 -1.62
C SER A 40 -1.91 1.06 -0.84
N LEU A 41 -1.58 -0.02 -1.54
CA LEU A 41 -0.83 -1.16 -1.03
C LEU A 41 0.64 -1.03 -1.43
N PHE A 42 1.56 -1.43 -0.53
CA PHE A 42 2.99 -1.38 -0.84
C PHE A 42 3.73 -2.64 -0.42
N ASP A 43 4.75 -2.98 -1.19
CA ASP A 43 5.80 -3.90 -0.77
C ASP A 43 6.76 -3.21 0.19
N SER A 44 6.96 -3.80 1.36
CA SER A 44 7.77 -3.24 2.44
C SER A 44 8.76 -4.23 3.04
N PHE A 45 9.80 -3.68 3.65
CA PHE A 45 10.85 -4.38 4.38
C PHE A 45 11.29 -3.55 5.58
N ASP A 46 11.69 -4.19 6.68
CA ASP A 46 12.27 -3.49 7.82
C ASP A 46 13.79 -3.48 7.74
N CYS A 47 14.38 -2.33 8.07
CA CYS A 47 15.83 -2.23 8.18
C CYS A 47 16.33 -3.14 9.31
N PRO A 48 17.30 -4.05 9.05
CA PRO A 48 17.80 -4.97 10.07
C PRO A 48 18.66 -4.29 11.15
N MET A 49 19.02 -3.02 10.96
CA MET A 49 19.84 -2.27 11.92
C MET A 49 18.99 -1.42 12.85
N CYS A 50 18.09 -0.58 12.31
CA CYS A 50 17.28 0.34 13.11
C CYS A 50 15.79 -0.03 13.20
N GLY A 51 15.33 -1.06 12.48
CA GLY A 51 13.91 -1.45 12.45
C GLY A 51 12.99 -0.53 11.66
N CYS A 52 13.49 0.56 11.06
CA CYS A 52 12.65 1.45 10.26
C CYS A 52 12.17 0.76 8.99
N GLN A 53 10.88 0.94 8.68
CA GLN A 53 10.26 0.47 7.46
C GLN A 53 10.82 1.17 6.22
N ILE A 54 10.98 0.39 5.15
CA ILE A 54 11.33 0.83 3.81
C ILE A 54 10.23 0.36 2.86
N ILE A 55 9.60 1.31 2.17
CA ILE A 55 8.69 1.05 1.06
C ILE A 55 9.52 0.80 -0.20
N ALA A 56 9.39 -0.39 -0.79
CA ALA A 56 10.14 -0.81 -1.97
C ALA A 56 9.41 -0.45 -3.28
N GLN A 57 8.11 -0.73 -3.37
CA GLN A 57 7.28 -0.40 -4.54
C GLN A 57 5.79 -0.38 -4.20
N ASP A 58 5.04 0.34 -5.02
CA ASP A 58 3.57 0.35 -5.00
C ASP A 58 3.02 -0.94 -5.61
N ARG A 59 1.94 -1.47 -5.04
CA ARG A 59 1.20 -2.59 -5.62
C ARG A 59 -0.05 -2.08 -6.33
N LYS A 60 -0.17 -2.41 -7.61
CA LYS A 60 -1.43 -2.28 -8.35
C LYS A 60 -2.38 -3.38 -7.89
N ARG A 61 -3.63 -3.02 -7.53
CA ARG A 61 -4.65 -4.01 -7.17
C ARG A 61 -5.02 -4.84 -8.40
N THR A 62 -5.23 -6.14 -8.21
CA THR A 62 -5.82 -6.99 -9.24
C THR A 62 -7.28 -6.59 -9.38
N TYR A 63 -7.70 -6.15 -10.57
CA TYR A 63 -9.09 -5.74 -10.81
C TYR A 63 -10.02 -6.95 -10.64
N CYS A 64 -10.83 -6.96 -9.57
CA CYS A 64 -11.95 -7.87 -9.42
C CYS A 64 -13.21 -7.17 -9.90
N SER A 65 -13.80 -7.63 -11.01
CA SER A 65 -15.10 -7.14 -11.50
C SER A 65 -16.22 -7.61 -10.58
N VAL A 66 -16.58 -6.78 -9.59
CA VAL A 66 -17.81 -7.00 -8.82
C VAL A 66 -18.99 -6.64 -9.71
N LYS A 67 -19.76 -7.64 -10.14
CA LYS A 67 -21.06 -7.42 -10.78
C LYS A 67 -22.04 -6.95 -9.70
N VAL A 68 -22.38 -5.67 -9.73
CA VAL A 68 -23.47 -5.13 -8.89
C VAL A 68 -24.78 -5.40 -9.62
N GLU A 69 -25.50 -6.44 -9.20
CA GLU A 69 -26.89 -6.61 -9.59
C GLU A 69 -27.71 -5.53 -8.87
N LYS A 70 -28.27 -4.59 -9.63
CA LYS A 70 -29.21 -3.60 -9.11
C LYS A 70 -30.58 -4.26 -9.05
N GLU A 71 -31.08 -4.53 -7.85
CA GLU A 71 -32.51 -4.72 -7.64
C GLU A 71 -33.21 -3.37 -7.87
N VAL A 72 -34.07 -3.32 -8.87
CA VAL A 72 -34.93 -2.18 -9.19
C VAL A 72 -36.21 -2.36 -8.38
N ASP A 73 -36.42 -1.51 -7.37
CA ASP A 73 -37.70 -1.38 -6.68
C ASP A 73 -38.53 -0.30 -7.40
N GLU A 74 -39.55 -0.73 -8.15
CA GLU A 74 -40.56 0.14 -8.77
C GLU A 74 -41.62 0.50 -7.72
N THR A 75 -41.83 1.79 -7.46
CA THR A 75 -43.03 2.29 -6.78
C THR A 75 -43.61 3.48 -7.54
#